data_AF-A0A8J3B5H1-F1
#
_entry.id   AF-A0A8J3B5H1-F1
#
_cell.length_a   1.000
_cell.length_b   1.000
_cell.length_c   1.000
_cell.angle_alpha   90.00
_cell.angle_beta   90.00
_cell.angle_gamma   90.00
#
_symmetry.space_group_name_H-M   'P 1'
#
loop_
_entity.id
_entity.type
_entity.pdbx_description
1 polymer ?
#
loop_
_entity_poly.entity_id
_entity_poly.type
_entity_poly.pdbx_seq_one_letter_code
_entity_poly.pdbx_strand_id
1 'polypeptide(L)'
;MSDRVDAFPHWDGQRPFVFADPSKNDKARSRMDTAHELGHLLLRHDAELGSQLLDRQATAFGSHLLAPTGQLRDELPGKLDSVGCTNSSAAGACR
;
A
#
# COMPACT_ATOMS: atom_id res chain seq x y z
N MET A 1 7.02 3.89 -22.58
CA MET A 1 7.40 3.58 -21.18
C MET A 1 6.12 3.18 -20.48
N SER A 2 6.10 2.04 -19.78
CA SER A 2 4.88 1.40 -19.31
C SER A 2 4.24 2.20 -18.17
N ASP A 3 3.01 2.70 -18.36
CA ASP A 3 2.17 3.41 -17.38
C ASP A 3 1.73 2.56 -16.16
N ARG A 4 2.42 1.45 -15.83
CA ARG A 4 1.84 0.36 -15.03
C ARG A 4 2.61 -0.05 -13.77
N VAL A 5 3.78 0.52 -13.48
CA VAL A 5 4.58 0.10 -12.31
C VAL A 5 4.97 1.32 -11.49
N ASP A 6 4.34 1.46 -10.32
CA ASP A 6 4.43 2.64 -9.46
C ASP A 6 5.58 2.51 -8.45
N ALA A 7 5.89 1.27 -8.09
CA ALA A 7 7.12 0.88 -7.44
C ALA A 7 7.48 -0.57 -7.84
N PHE A 8 8.75 -0.96 -7.68
CA PHE A 8 9.16 -2.35 -7.82
C PHE A 8 10.33 -2.71 -6.88
N PRO A 9 10.47 -3.99 -6.50
CA PRO A 9 11.52 -4.45 -5.61
C PRO A 9 12.72 -4.96 -6.40
N HIS A 10 13.92 -4.83 -5.85
CA HIS A 10 15.15 -5.33 -6.45
C HIS A 10 16.14 -5.76 -5.38
N TRP A 11 16.93 -6.80 -5.67
CA TRP A 11 18.04 -7.23 -4.83
C TRP A 11 19.35 -6.99 -5.58
N ASP A 12 20.24 -6.19 -4.99
CA ASP A 12 21.65 -6.09 -5.43
C ASP A 12 22.50 -6.91 -4.45
N GLY A 13 22.84 -8.13 -4.86
CA GLY A 13 23.50 -9.12 -4.00
C GLY A 13 22.64 -9.48 -2.78
N GLN A 14 23.03 -8.99 -1.61
CA GLN A 14 22.32 -9.21 -0.33
C GLN A 14 21.59 -7.96 0.17
N ARG A 15 21.59 -6.88 -0.61
CA ARG A 15 20.97 -5.62 -0.24
C ARG A 15 19.64 -5.45 -0.99
N PRO A 16 18.50 -5.35 -0.27
CA PRO A 16 17.22 -5.09 -0.89
C PRO A 16 17.00 -3.60 -1.16
N PHE A 17 16.35 -3.29 -2.28
CA PHE A 17 15.97 -1.96 -2.73
C PHE A 17 14.51 -1.95 -3.19
N VAL A 18 13.84 -0.82 -2.98
CA VAL A 18 12.56 -0.50 -3.61
C VAL A 18 12.76 0.75 -4.45
N PHE A 19 12.39 0.68 -5.72
CA PHE A 19 12.41 1.81 -6.63
C PHE A 19 10.98 2.30 -6.84
N ALA A 20 10.71 3.57 -6.53
CA ALA A 20 9.42 4.20 -6.73
C ALA A 20 9.49 5.22 -7.87
N ASP A 21 8.42 5.33 -8.66
CA ASP A 21 8.33 6.33 -9.72
C ASP A 21 7.94 7.70 -9.13
N PRO A 22 8.81 8.71 -9.19
CA PRO A 22 8.52 10.04 -8.65
C PRO A 22 7.57 10.87 -9.53
N SER A 23 7.25 10.41 -10.75
CA SER A 23 6.42 11.15 -11.70
C SER A 23 4.95 11.18 -11.32
N LYS A 24 4.50 10.29 -10.43
CA LYS A 24 3.12 10.26 -9.95
C LYS A 24 2.87 11.33 -8.89
N ASN A 25 1.94 12.25 -9.19
CA ASN A 25 1.55 13.33 -8.28
C ASN A 25 0.63 12.87 -7.11
N ASP A 26 0.38 11.57 -6.97
CA ASP A 26 -0.37 11.00 -5.85
C ASP A 26 0.61 10.42 -4.80
N LYS A 27 0.88 11.23 -3.78
CA LYS A 27 1.83 10.87 -2.71
C LYS A 27 1.31 9.75 -1.80
N ALA A 28 0.00 9.63 -1.62
CA ALA A 28 -0.57 8.59 -0.76
C ALA A 28 -0.45 7.23 -1.45
N ARG A 29 -0.79 7.18 -2.74
CA ARG A 29 -0.63 6.00 -3.57
C ARG A 29 0.84 5.56 -3.69
N SER A 30 1.75 6.50 -3.99
CA SER A 30 3.19 6.21 -4.07
C SER A 30 3.75 5.59 -2.77
N ARG A 31 3.31 6.08 -1.60
CA ARG A 31 3.70 5.48 -0.31
C ARG A 31 3.16 4.07 -0.16
N MET A 32 1.90 3.83 -0.53
CA MET A 32 1.29 2.50 -0.46
C MET A 32 1.99 1.50 -1.38
N ASP A 33 2.30 1.89 -2.61
CA ASP A 33 2.99 1.03 -3.57
C ASP A 33 4.41 0.70 -3.07
N THR A 34 5.13 1.71 -2.56
CA THR A 34 6.46 1.49 -1.96
C THR A 34 6.39 0.52 -0.77
N ALA A 35 5.38 0.68 0.10
CA ALA A 35 5.20 -0.18 1.27
C ALA A 35 4.77 -1.61 0.87
N HIS A 36 3.99 -1.75 -0.20
CA HIS A 36 3.63 -3.04 -0.79
C HIS A 36 4.89 -3.79 -1.27
N GLU A 37 5.75 -3.13 -2.03
CA GLU A 37 6.99 -3.74 -2.52
C GLU A 37 7.99 -4.07 -1.41
N LEU A 38 8.03 -3.27 -0.35
CA LEU A 38 8.77 -3.61 0.87
C LEU A 38 8.21 -4.89 1.52
N GLY A 39 6.89 -5.03 1.56
CA GLY A 39 6.23 -6.26 2.01
C GLY A 39 6.66 -7.47 1.18
N HIS A 40 6.74 -7.34 -0.15
CA HIS A 40 7.27 -8.39 -1.02
C HIS A 40 8.72 -8.76 -0.71
N LEU A 41 9.58 -7.82 -0.36
CA LEU A 41 10.98 -8.09 0.00
C LEU A 41 11.10 -8.86 1.32
N LEU A 42 10.28 -8.51 2.32
CA LEU A 42 10.35 -9.11 3.66
C LEU A 42 9.63 -10.45 3.75
N LEU A 43 8.52 -10.63 3.03
CA LEU A 43 7.66 -11.81 3.12
C LEU A 43 8.02 -12.89 2.09
N ARG A 44 8.90 -12.58 1.13
CA ARG A 44 9.42 -13.57 0.18
C ARG A 44 10.45 -14.47 0.88
N HIS A 45 9.94 -15.42 1.64
CA HIS A 45 10.64 -16.65 1.95
C HIS A 45 10.19 -17.65 0.89
N ASP A 46 11.12 -18.14 0.06
CA ASP A 46 11.03 -19.34 -0.84
C ASP A 46 9.75 -19.61 -1.67
N ALA A 47 8.83 -18.65 -1.75
CA ALA A 47 7.53 -18.82 -2.36
C ALA A 47 7.52 -18.46 -3.85
N GLU A 48 6.64 -19.13 -4.60
CA GLU A 48 6.43 -18.88 -6.03
C GLU A 48 6.06 -17.41 -6.30
N LEU A 49 6.75 -16.84 -7.29
CA LEU A 49 6.43 -15.52 -7.85
C LEU A 49 4.98 -15.53 -8.35
N GLY A 50 4.19 -14.53 -7.95
CA GLY A 50 2.78 -14.40 -8.35
C GLY A 50 1.78 -15.12 -7.44
N SER A 51 2.19 -15.55 -6.24
CA SER A 51 1.27 -16.06 -5.23
C SER A 51 0.29 -14.97 -4.77
N GLN A 52 -1.00 -15.17 -5.03
CA GLN A 52 -2.06 -14.26 -4.55
C GLN A 52 -2.07 -14.10 -3.02
N LEU A 53 -1.60 -15.11 -2.29
CA LEU A 53 -1.47 -15.01 -0.84
C LEU A 53 -0.41 -13.98 -0.46
N LEU A 54 0.77 -14.02 -1.11
CA LEU A 54 1.84 -13.07 -0.86
C LEU A 54 1.43 -11.65 -1.25
N ASP A 55 0.72 -11.47 -2.38
CA ASP A 55 0.23 -10.15 -2.81
C ASP A 55 -0.72 -9.54 -1.76
N ARG A 56 -1.62 -10.36 -1.22
CA ARG A 56 -2.53 -9.94 -0.14
C ARG A 56 -1.78 -9.62 1.15
N GLN A 57 -0.79 -10.43 1.51
CA GLN A 57 0.02 -10.21 2.70
C GLN A 57 0.90 -8.96 2.57
N ALA A 58 1.48 -8.71 1.39
CA ALA A 58 2.26 -7.50 1.10
C ALA A 58 1.38 -6.24 1.17
N THR A 59 0.17 -6.31 0.64
CA THR A 59 -0.84 -5.24 0.79
C THR A 59 -1.20 -5.02 2.26
N ALA A 60 -1.45 -6.09 3.02
CA ALA A 60 -1.77 -5.98 4.45
C ALA A 60 -0.60 -5.39 5.24
N PHE A 61 0.63 -5.82 4.96
CA PHE A 61 1.85 -5.26 5.53
C PHE A 61 1.94 -3.75 5.27
N GLY A 62 1.75 -3.31 4.02
CA GLY A 62 1.79 -1.89 3.66
C GLY A 62 0.75 -1.07 4.41
N SER A 63 -0.48 -1.58 4.52
CA SER A 63 -1.54 -0.94 5.30
C SER A 63 -1.16 -0.81 6.78
N HIS A 64 -0.67 -1.86 7.43
CA HIS A 64 -0.27 -1.81 8.83
C HIS A 64 0.96 -0.90 9.09
N LEU A 65 1.87 -0.81 8.12
CA LEU A 65 3.05 0.04 8.20
C LEU A 65 2.67 1.53 8.10
N LEU A 66 1.79 1.88 7.18
CA LEU A 66 1.39 3.28 6.92
C LEU A 66 0.28 3.77 7.85
N ALA A 67 -0.53 2.84 8.37
CA ALA A 67 -1.67 3.11 9.23
C ALA A 67 -1.61 2.28 10.52
N PRO A 68 -0.67 2.56 11.45
CA PRO A 68 -0.51 1.76 12.66
C PRO A 68 -1.73 1.88 13.56
N THR A 69 -2.34 0.73 13.91
CA THR A 69 -3.59 0.68 14.67
C THR A 69 -3.47 1.41 16.01
N GLY A 70 -2.33 1.28 16.72
CA GLY A 70 -2.14 1.94 18.01
C GLY A 70 -2.12 3.47 17.95
N GLN A 71 -1.86 4.05 16.77
CA GLN A 71 -1.85 5.50 16.57
C GLN A 71 -3.20 5.99 16.01
N LEU A 72 -3.78 5.25 15.07
CA LEU A 72 -5.00 5.70 14.39
C LEU A 72 -6.29 5.36 15.13
N ARG A 73 -6.30 4.37 16.02
CA ARG A 73 -7.52 3.87 16.63
C ARG A 73 -8.32 4.95 17.36
N ASP A 74 -7.63 5.85 18.05
CA ASP A 74 -8.28 6.92 18.83
C ASP A 74 -8.64 8.15 17.96
N GLU A 75 -8.05 8.26 16.77
CA GLU A 75 -8.36 9.32 15.79
C GLU A 75 -9.53 8.94 14.86
N LEU A 76 -9.80 7.65 14.72
CA LEU A 76 -10.85 7.13 13.85
C LEU A 76 -12.19 7.03 14.58
N PRO A 77 -13.31 7.29 13.90
CA PRO A 77 -14.63 7.09 14.48
C PRO A 77 -14.83 5.60 14.80
N GLY A 78 -15.37 5.30 15.98
CA GLY A 78 -15.62 3.92 16.43
C GLY A 78 -16.61 3.15 15.56
N LYS A 79 -17.38 3.85 14.73
CA LYS A 79 -18.23 3.29 13.68
C LYS A 79 -18.28 4.27 12.51
N LEU A 80 -18.02 3.78 11.31
CA LEU A 80 -18.32 4.53 10.10
C LEU A 80 -19.82 4.41 9.85
N ASP A 81 -20.51 5.54 9.82
CA ASP A 81 -21.90 5.62 9.37
C ASP A 81 -21.94 5.67 7.84
N SER A 82 -22.67 4.73 7.24
CA SER A 82 -22.81 4.64 5.78
C SER A 82 -23.79 5.68 5.19
N VAL A 83 -24.26 6.63 6.00
CA VAL A 83 -25.38 7.52 5.65
C VAL A 83 -25.00 8.57 4.59
N GLY A 84 -23.71 8.78 4.33
CA GLY A 84 -23.22 9.73 3.30
C GLY A 84 -22.65 9.12 2.01
N CYS A 85 -22.44 7.80 1.94
CA CYS A 85 -21.74 7.17 0.81
C CYS A 85 -22.71 6.70 -0.28
N THR A 86 -23.36 7.63 -0.98
CA THR A 86 -23.98 7.34 -2.28
C THR A 86 -23.06 7.81 -3.39
N ASN A 87 -22.80 6.94 -4.36
CA ASN A 87 -21.91 7.15 -5.50
C ASN A 87 -22.08 8.54 -6.15
N SER A 88 -21.20 9.48 -5.83
CA SER A 88 -20.99 10.65 -6.66
C SER A 88 -19.51 10.94 -6.78
N SER A 89 -19.09 11.01 -8.03
CA SER A 89 -17.76 11.40 -8.48
C SER A 89 -17.44 12.81 -7.97
N ALA A 90 -16.84 12.92 -6.79
CA ALA A 90 -15.94 14.00 -6.40
C ALA A 90 -15.45 13.75 -4.98
N ALA A 91 -14.15 13.88 -4.78
CA ALA A 91 -13.53 13.96 -3.47
C ALA A 91 -14.24 15.00 -2.60
N GLY A 92 -14.75 14.57 -1.44
CA GLY A 92 -15.45 15.46 -0.52
C GLY A 92 -15.97 14.72 0.70
N ALA A 93 -15.10 14.62 1.71
CA ALA A 93 -15.37 14.36 3.13
C ALA A 93 -16.68 13.64 3.49
N CYS A 94 -16.58 12.37 3.87
CA CYS A 94 -17.49 11.82 4.87
C CYS A 94 -17.38 12.71 6.13
N ARG A 95 -18.47 13.42 6.46
CA ARG A 95 -18.62 14.13 7.74
C ARG A 95 -19.14 13.18 8.79
#